data_AF-A0A4S2AA45-F1
#
_entry.id   AF-A0A4S2AA45-F1
#
_cell.length_a   1.000
_cell.length_b   1.000
_cell.length_c   1.000
_cell.angle_alpha   90.00
_cell.angle_beta   90.00
_cell.angle_gamma   90.00
#
_symmetry.space_group_name_H-M   'P 1'
#
loop_
_entity.id
_entity.type
_entity.pdbx_description
1 polymer ?
#
loop_
_entity_poly.entity_id
_entity_poly.type
_entity_poly.pdbx_seq_one_letter_code
_entity_poly.pdbx_strand_id
1 'polypeptide(L)' 'MTLQMHYQEKYEQGIGQGIEKGIEQEKIDSAVRMIEDGDLPLEKIAMYSGLTLEQVLELEKELQLA' A
#
# COMPACT_ATOMS: atom_id res chain seq x y z
N MET A 1 6.00 27.52 26.54
CA MET A 1 5.88 26.41 25.57
C MET A 1 7.13 26.43 24.72
N THR A 2 8.02 25.43 24.88
CA THR A 2 9.37 25.43 24.31
C THR A 2 9.37 24.95 22.86
N LEU A 3 10.23 25.56 22.04
CA LEU A 3 10.48 25.26 20.61
C LEU A 3 10.71 23.76 20.33
N GLN A 4 11.10 23.01 21.35
CA GLN A 4 11.35 21.57 21.37
C GLN A 4 10.10 20.72 21.09
N MET A 5 8.91 21.13 21.55
CA MET A 5 7.66 20.38 21.27
C MET A 5 7.30 20.40 19.79
N HIS A 6 7.56 21.53 19.11
CA HIS A 6 7.17 21.72 17.72
C HIS A 6 8.00 20.86 16.74
N TYR A 7 9.24 20.52 17.10
CA TYR A 7 10.08 19.61 16.31
C TYR A 7 9.65 18.16 16.47
N GLN A 8 9.21 17.77 17.68
CA GLN A 8 8.81 16.41 17.99
C GLN A 8 7.49 16.05 17.30
N GLU A 9 6.50 16.95 17.32
CA GLU A 9 5.23 16.77 16.61
C GLU A 9 5.41 16.67 15.08
N LYS A 10 6.32 17.47 14.49
CA LYS A 10 6.61 17.38 13.05
C LYS A 10 7.33 16.09 12.67
N TYR A 11 8.16 15.55 13.55
CA TYR A 11 8.86 14.30 13.32
C TYR A 11 7.89 13.11 13.40
N GLU A 12 6.98 13.12 14.37
CA GLU A 12 5.91 12.11 14.48
C GLU A 12 4.91 12.20 13.31
N GLN A 13 4.53 13.40 12.86
CA GLN A 13 3.70 13.57 11.67
C GLN A 13 4.40 13.15 10.37
N GLY A 14 5.69 13.46 10.22
CA GLY A 14 6.48 13.07 9.04
C GLY A 14 6.73 11.56 8.97
N ILE A 15 7.00 10.92 10.11
CA ILE A 15 7.14 9.47 10.21
C ILE A 15 5.79 8.78 9.99
N GLY A 16 4.70 9.29 10.58
CA GLY A 16 3.35 8.77 10.36
C GLY A 16 2.93 8.79 8.88
N GLN A 17 3.13 9.92 8.20
CA GLN A 17 2.81 10.06 6.77
C GLN A 17 3.73 9.24 5.86
N GLY A 18 5.01 9.08 6.25
CA GLY A 18 5.95 8.22 5.52
C GLY A 18 5.65 6.74 5.66
N ILE A 19 5.28 6.30 6.87
CA ILE A 19 4.89 4.92 7.17
C ILE A 19 3.57 4.57 6.51
N GLU A 20 2.55 5.44 6.55
CA GLU A 20 1.27 5.20 5.86
C GLU A 20 1.45 5.03 4.34
N LYS A 21 2.20 5.93 3.70
CA LYS A 21 2.50 5.82 2.26
C LYS A 21 3.34 4.60 1.92
N GLY A 22 4.29 4.24 2.78
CA GLY A 22 5.13 3.06 2.60
C GLY A 22 4.32 1.76 2.71
N ILE A 23 3.42 1.67 3.70
CA ILE A 23 2.55 0.52 3.89
C ILE A 23 1.57 0.39 2.71
N GLU A 24 1.01 1.49 2.22
CA GLU A 24 0.10 1.45 1.07
C GLU A 24 0.80 0.99 -0.21
N GLN A 25 2.02 1.49 -0.46
CA GLN A 25 2.83 1.06 -1.60
C GLN A 25 3.25 -0.41 -1.50
N GLU A 26 3.62 -0.89 -0.31
CA GLU A 26 4.00 -2.31 -0.11
C GLU A 26 2.85 -3.26 -0.43
N LYS A 27 1.62 -2.90 -0.02
CA LYS A 27 0.42 -3.70 -0.33
C LYS A 27 0.16 -3.77 -1.83
N ILE A 28 0.28 -2.64 -2.52
CA ILE A 28 0.12 -2.58 -3.98
C ILE A 28 1.21 -3.40 -4.67
N ASP A 29 2.47 -3.18 -4.35
CA ASP A 29 3.61 -3.91 -4.94
C ASP A 29 3.51 -5.43 -4.71
N SER A 30 3.03 -5.83 -3.52
CA SER A 30 2.79 -7.25 -3.23
C SER A 30 1.64 -7.82 -4.08
N ALA A 31 0.55 -7.08 -4.24
CA ALA A 31 -0.58 -7.51 -5.06
C ALA A 31 -0.20 -7.60 -6.54
N VAL A 32 0.56 -6.62 -7.06
CA VAL A 32 1.09 -6.63 -8.43
C VAL A 32 1.90 -7.89 -8.69
N ARG A 33 2.88 -8.21 -7.83
CA ARG A 33 3.70 -9.42 -8.00
C ARG A 33 2.86 -10.70 -7.99
N MET A 34 1.83 -10.77 -7.14
CA MET A 34 0.92 -11.93 -7.09
C MET A 34 0.03 -12.03 -8.33
N ILE A 35 -0.38 -10.90 -8.92
CA ILE A 35 -1.14 -10.86 -10.17
C ILE A 35 -0.25 -11.27 -11.35
N GLU A 36 0.99 -10.78 -11.40
CA GLU A 36 1.98 -11.15 -12.43
C GLU A 36 2.38 -12.63 -12.36
N ASP A 37 2.46 -13.20 -11.16
CA ASP A 37 2.71 -14.63 -10.93
C ASP A 37 1.56 -15.51 -11.46
N GLY A 38 0.32 -15.00 -11.44
CA GLY A 38 -0.86 -15.64 -12.05
C GLY A 38 -1.33 -16.93 -11.35
N ASP A 39 -0.65 -17.37 -10.30
CA ASP A 39 -0.94 -18.61 -9.57
C ASP A 39 -2.07 -18.48 -8.53
N LEU A 40 -2.46 -17.24 -8.20
CA LEU A 40 -3.45 -16.95 -7.15
C LEU A 40 -4.73 -16.30 -7.73
N PRO A 41 -5.91 -16.72 -7.28
CA PRO A 41 -7.16 -16.01 -7.59
C PRO A 41 -7.18 -14.65 -6.90
N LEU A 42 -7.81 -13.65 -7.53
CA LEU A 42 -7.82 -12.25 -7.09
C LEU A 42 -8.37 -12.09 -5.65
N GLU A 43 -9.31 -12.92 -5.22
CA GLU A 43 -9.83 -12.91 -3.84
C GLU A 43 -8.76 -13.25 -2.80
N LYS A 44 -7.86 -14.19 -3.13
CA LYS A 44 -6.73 -14.53 -2.25
C LYS A 44 -5.69 -13.43 -2.26
N ILE A 45 -5.43 -12.83 -3.41
CA ILE A 45 -4.50 -11.70 -3.53
C ILE A 45 -4.97 -10.56 -2.63
N ALA A 46 -6.25 -10.18 -2.71
CA ALA A 46 -6.86 -9.17 -1.84
C ALA A 46 -6.69 -9.51 -0.35
N MET A 47 -6.98 -10.76 0.03
CA MET A 47 -6.82 -11.23 1.41
C MET A 47 -5.37 -11.14 1.92
N TYR A 48 -4.38 -11.52 1.11
CA TYR A 48 -2.98 -11.54 1.52
C TYR A 48 -2.30 -10.18 1.49
N SER A 49 -2.64 -9.35 0.51
CA SER A 49 -2.13 -7.98 0.38
C SER A 49 -2.87 -6.98 1.27
N GLY A 50 -3.99 -7.37 1.88
CA GLY A 50 -4.81 -6.47 2.70
C GLY A 50 -5.45 -5.35 1.89
N LEU A 51 -5.70 -5.62 0.60
CA LEU A 51 -6.44 -4.78 -0.34
C LEU A 51 -7.87 -5.29 -0.48
N THR A 52 -8.76 -4.46 -1.01
CA THR A 52 -10.10 -4.93 -1.39
C THR A 52 -10.07 -5.64 -2.74
N LEU A 53 -11.05 -6.49 -3.01
CA LEU A 53 -11.18 -7.17 -4.30
C LEU A 53 -11.29 -6.15 -5.46
N GLU A 54 -12.00 -5.04 -5.26
CA GLU A 54 -12.09 -3.95 -6.24
C GLU A 54 -10.73 -3.34 -6.57
N GLN A 55 -9.89 -3.08 -5.55
CA GLN A 55 -8.54 -2.54 -5.76
C GLN A 55 -7.67 -3.51 -6.56
N VAL A 56 -7.75 -4.81 -6.25
CA VAL A 56 -7.00 -5.85 -6.97
C VAL A 56 -7.48 -5.99 -8.43
N LEU A 57 -8.80 -5.89 -8.67
CA LEU A 57 -9.36 -5.89 -10.03
C LEU A 57 -8.94 -4.65 -10.84
N GLU A 58 -8.84 -3.49 -10.20
CA GLU A 58 -8.36 -2.27 -10.84
C GLU A 58 -6.87 -2.39 -11.19
N LEU A 59 -6.06 -2.91 -10.25
CA LEU A 59 -4.64 -3.21 -10.46
C LEU A 59 -4.40 -4.21 -11.60
N GLU A 60 -5.17 -5.29 -11.67
CA GLU A 60 -5.08 -6.26 -12.78
C GLU A 60 -5.37 -5.59 -14.13
N LYS A 61 -6.41 -4.75 -14.19
CA LYS A 61 -6.74 -4.01 -15.42
C LYS A 61 -5.64 -3.04 -15.82
N GLU A 62 -5.07 -2.30 -14.87
CA GLU A 62 -3.94 -1.41 -15.16
C GLU A 62 -2.72 -2.17 -15.69
N LEU A 63 -2.42 -3.35 -15.13
CA LEU A 63 -1.33 -4.22 -15.59
C LEU A 63 -1.58 -4.83 -16.97
N GLN A 64 -2.84 -5.13 -17.33
CA GLN A 64 -3.19 -5.62 -18.66
C GLN A 64 -3.20 -4.51 -19.73
N LEU A 65 -3.33 -3.25 -19.32
CA LEU A 65 -3.32 -2.08 -20.19
C LEU A 65 -1.91 -1.50 -20.41
N ALA A 66 -0.93 -1.91 -19.60
CA ALA A 66 0.48 -1.52 -19.68
C ALA A 66 1.25 -2.36 -20.71
#